data_AF-A0A847B0R8-F1
#
_entry.id   AF-A0A847B0R8-F1
#
_cell.length_a   1.000
_cell.length_b   1.000
_cell.length_c   1.000
_cell.angle_alpha   90.00
_cell.angle_beta   90.00
_cell.angle_gamma   90.00
#
_symmetry.space_group_name_H-M   'P 1'
#
loop_
_entity.id
_entity.type
_entity.pdbx_description
1 polymer ?
#
loop_
_entity_poly.entity_id
_entity_poly.type
_entity_poly.pdbx_seq_one_letter_code
_entity_poly.pdbx_strand_id
1 'polypeptide(L)'
;MNKNFIDLTDYDKETLLKIIERAVELKNGAAPISGRDKVLAMIFNKPSTRTNVSFQMAMHRLGGRAIYLGSEAMQLSRGESISDTARTLSRYVDAIMIRTYAHSDVEELAEVASVPVINGLTDLLHPCQALADVMSFMEKKGDNFSELKMTYVGDGNNVCN
;
A
#
# COMPACT_ATOMS: atom_id res chain seq x y z
N MET A 1 -8.17 -15.05 5.07
CA MET A 1 -8.12 -13.73 4.40
C MET A 1 -6.67 -13.46 4.04
N ASN A 2 -6.39 -12.99 2.82
CA ASN A 2 -5.04 -12.58 2.43
C ASN A 2 -4.59 -11.42 3.33
N LYS A 3 -3.46 -11.58 4.02
CA LYS A 3 -2.92 -10.56 4.93
C LYS A 3 -2.17 -9.46 4.18
N ASN A 4 -1.76 -9.71 2.93
CA ASN A 4 -0.92 -8.84 2.13
C ASN A 4 -1.77 -8.12 1.08
N PHE A 5 -1.49 -6.85 0.83
CA PHE A 5 -2.15 -6.02 -0.18
C PHE A 5 -1.16 -5.73 -1.32
N ILE A 6 -1.09 -6.64 -2.31
CA ILE A 6 -0.05 -6.64 -3.36
C ILE A 6 -0.61 -6.29 -4.72
N ASP A 7 -1.72 -6.92 -5.08
CA ASP A 7 -2.52 -6.67 -6.29
C ASP A 7 -4.00 -6.54 -5.88
N LEU A 8 -4.78 -5.73 -6.61
CA LEU A 8 -6.23 -5.70 -6.46
C LEU A 8 -6.89 -7.02 -6.86
N THR A 9 -6.28 -7.78 -7.76
CA THR A 9 -6.81 -9.09 -8.21
C THR A 9 -6.73 -10.16 -7.12
N ASP A 10 -5.99 -9.91 -6.03
CA ASP A 10 -5.94 -10.76 -4.83
C ASP A 10 -7.26 -10.75 -4.03
N TYR A 11 -8.19 -9.86 -4.37
CA TYR A 11 -9.40 -9.59 -3.60
C TYR A 11 -10.65 -9.61 -4.49
N ASP A 12 -11.76 -10.08 -3.91
CA ASP A 12 -13.06 -9.92 -4.55
C ASP A 12 -13.54 -8.46 -4.50
N LYS A 13 -14.48 -8.14 -5.40
CA LYS A 13 -15.08 -6.80 -5.50
C LYS A 13 -15.67 -6.32 -4.18
N GLU A 14 -16.34 -7.19 -3.43
CA GLU A 14 -17.00 -6.82 -2.17
C GLU A 14 -15.97 -6.38 -1.11
N THR A 15 -14.83 -7.07 -1.03
CA THR A 15 -13.74 -6.72 -0.12
C THR A 15 -13.13 -5.38 -0.48
N LEU A 16 -12.88 -5.12 -1.77
CA LEU A 16 -12.36 -3.83 -2.23
C LEU A 16 -13.35 -2.68 -1.95
N LEU A 17 -14.64 -2.91 -2.16
CA LEU A 17 -15.68 -1.92 -1.84
C LEU A 17 -15.74 -1.62 -0.34
N LYS A 18 -15.65 -2.63 0.53
CA LYS A 18 -15.58 -2.42 1.99
C LYS A 18 -14.38 -1.58 2.42
N ILE A 19 -13.23 -1.74 1.74
CA ILE A 19 -12.05 -0.89 2.00
C ILE A 19 -12.37 0.57 1.64
N ILE A 20 -13.01 0.81 0.50
CA ILE A 20 -13.39 2.16 0.05
C ILE A 20 -14.45 2.77 0.97
N GLU A 21 -15.50 2.03 1.32
CA GLU A 21 -16.53 2.46 2.26
C GLU A 21 -15.90 2.88 3.59
N ARG A 22 -14.98 2.06 4.12
CA ARG A 22 -14.25 2.39 5.34
C ARG A 22 -13.39 3.64 5.19
N ALA A 23 -12.77 3.85 4.03
CA ALA A 23 -12.00 5.07 3.76
C ALA A 23 -12.91 6.32 3.75
N VAL A 24 -14.10 6.22 3.17
CA VAL A 24 -15.11 7.31 3.16
C VAL A 24 -15.60 7.62 4.58
N GLU A 25 -15.91 6.60 5.39
CA GLU A 25 -16.28 6.78 6.80
C GLU A 25 -15.21 7.54 7.58
N LEU A 26 -13.94 7.13 7.45
CA LEU A 26 -12.81 7.76 8.12
C LEU A 26 -12.61 9.21 7.67
N LYS A 27 -12.76 9.47 6.36
CA LYS A 27 -12.72 10.82 5.81
C LYS A 27 -13.82 11.72 6.39
N ASN A 28 -14.99 11.16 6.67
CA ASN A 28 -16.13 11.86 7.27
C ASN A 28 -16.10 11.90 8.81
N GLY A 29 -14.98 11.54 9.44
CA GLY A 29 -14.76 11.70 10.88
C GLY A 29 -15.16 10.50 11.72
N ALA A 30 -15.43 9.34 11.12
CA ALA A 30 -15.58 8.10 11.89
C ALA A 30 -14.30 7.80 12.69
N ALA A 31 -14.49 7.21 13.87
CA ALA A 31 -13.35 6.82 14.70
C ALA A 31 -12.52 5.72 14.00
N PRO A 32 -11.19 5.86 13.93
CA PRO A 32 -10.33 4.80 13.41
C PRO A 32 -10.32 3.59 14.33
N ILE A 33 -10.06 2.41 13.76
CA ILE A 33 -9.58 1.29 14.57
C ILE A 33 -8.22 1.71 15.11
N SER A 34 -8.03 1.64 16.42
CA SER A 34 -6.80 2.13 17.03
C SER A 34 -5.60 1.30 16.56
N GLY A 35 -4.67 1.96 15.90
CA GLY A 35 -3.33 1.47 15.61
C GLY A 35 -2.32 1.88 16.68
N ARG A 36 -2.78 2.11 17.92
CA ARG A 36 -1.88 2.44 19.04
C ARG A 36 -0.84 1.33 19.18
N ASP A 37 0.41 1.75 19.34
CA ASP A 37 1.59 0.88 19.46
C ASP A 37 1.89 0.04 18.20
N LYS A 38 1.21 0.30 17.07
CA LYS A 38 1.51 -0.32 15.79
C LYS A 38 2.55 0.45 15.01
N VAL A 39 3.51 -0.27 14.44
CA VAL A 39 4.61 0.29 13.65
C VAL A 39 4.53 -0.21 12.21
N LEU A 40 4.58 0.74 11.26
CA LEU A 40 4.72 0.47 9.83
C LEU A 40 6.17 0.74 9.39
N ALA A 41 6.88 -0.27 8.91
CA ALA A 41 8.12 -0.05 8.14
C ALA A 41 7.76 0.39 6.73
N MET A 42 8.40 1.45 6.23
CA MET A 42 8.19 1.95 4.87
C MET A 42 9.50 1.92 4.08
N ILE A 43 9.65 0.91 3.23
CA ILE A 43 10.82 0.70 2.38
C ILE A 43 10.65 1.51 1.09
N PHE A 44 11.62 2.36 0.76
CA PHE A 44 11.63 3.17 -0.45
C PHE A 44 12.91 2.98 -1.26
N ASN A 45 12.83 2.23 -2.35
CA ASN A 45 13.88 2.18 -3.37
C ASN A 45 13.73 3.30 -4.41
N LYS A 46 12.52 3.89 -4.53
CA LYS A 46 12.23 5.06 -5.35
C LYS A 46 11.63 6.16 -4.48
N PRO A 47 12.22 7.37 -4.39
CA PRO A 47 11.68 8.44 -3.55
C PRO A 47 10.26 8.82 -3.96
N SER A 48 9.46 9.27 -2.99
CA SER A 48 8.08 9.70 -3.21
C SER A 48 7.60 10.64 -2.13
N THR A 49 7.17 11.85 -2.48
CA THR A 49 6.54 12.76 -1.52
C THR A 49 5.15 12.27 -1.13
N ARG A 50 4.30 11.93 -2.12
CA ARG A 50 2.89 11.62 -1.88
C ARG A 50 2.72 10.35 -1.04
N THR A 51 3.36 9.26 -1.46
CA THR A 51 3.28 7.97 -0.76
C THR A 51 3.87 8.08 0.65
N ASN A 52 5.02 8.74 0.80
CA ASN A 52 5.66 8.87 2.10
C ASN A 52 4.78 9.66 3.08
N VAL A 53 4.34 10.86 2.68
CA VAL A 53 3.53 11.72 3.55
C VAL A 53 2.17 11.08 3.84
N SER A 54 1.51 10.44 2.87
CA SER A 54 0.20 9.84 3.09
C SER A 54 0.24 8.68 4.09
N PHE A 55 1.20 7.76 3.97
CA PHE A 55 1.34 6.63 4.89
C PHE A 55 1.76 7.06 6.30
N GLN A 56 2.68 8.03 6.42
CA GLN A 56 3.03 8.58 7.75
C GLN A 56 1.82 9.23 8.42
N MET A 57 1.06 10.05 7.69
CA MET A 57 -0.12 10.70 8.24
C MET A 57 -1.23 9.71 8.57
N ALA A 58 -1.39 8.65 7.76
CA ALA A 58 -2.33 7.57 8.07
C ALA A 58 -1.96 6.91 9.41
N MET A 59 -0.72 6.45 9.58
CA MET A 59 -0.27 5.84 10.83
C MET A 59 -0.43 6.77 12.03
N HIS A 60 -0.06 8.05 11.87
CA HIS A 60 -0.23 9.04 12.93
C HIS A 60 -1.70 9.20 13.34
N ARG A 61 -2.63 9.31 12.38
CA ARG A 61 -4.07 9.43 12.65
C ARG A 61 -4.66 8.16 13.28
N LEU A 62 -4.09 6.99 12.98
CA LEU A 62 -4.45 5.73 13.64
C LEU A 62 -3.87 5.61 15.06
N GLY A 63 -2.97 6.51 15.47
CA GLY A 63 -2.26 6.47 16.76
C GLY A 63 -1.00 5.59 16.77
N GLY A 64 -0.56 5.13 15.59
CA GLY A 64 0.64 4.34 15.40
C GLY A 64 1.83 5.17 14.93
N ARG A 65 2.89 4.49 14.48
CA ARG A 65 4.13 5.09 14.00
C ARG A 65 4.53 4.51 12.64
N ALA A 66 5.21 5.31 11.84
CA ALA A 66 5.81 4.87 10.59
C ALA A 66 7.32 5.13 10.63
N ILE A 67 8.12 4.19 10.13
CA ILE A 67 9.57 4.29 10.03
C ILE A 67 9.92 4.37 8.54
N TYR A 68 10.52 5.48 8.13
CA TYR A 68 11.01 5.64 6.76
C TYR A 68 12.37 4.96 6.59
N LEU A 69 12.46 4.02 5.66
CA LEU A 69 13.67 3.28 5.30
C LEU A 69 13.99 3.53 3.83
N GLY A 70 14.79 4.57 3.56
CA GLY A 70 15.29 4.83 2.21
C GLY A 70 16.38 3.83 1.80
N SER A 71 16.54 3.61 0.50
CA SER A 71 17.53 2.69 -0.08
C SER A 71 18.96 2.89 0.47
N GLU A 72 19.38 4.15 0.65
CA GLU A 72 20.71 4.49 1.19
C GLU A 72 20.92 4.04 2.64
N ALA A 73 19.83 3.90 3.41
CA ALA A 73 19.86 3.52 4.82
C ALA A 73 19.71 2.00 5.04
N MET A 74 19.35 1.22 4.02
CA MET A 74 19.09 -0.20 4.14
C MET A 74 20.27 -1.07 3.71
N GLN A 75 20.46 -2.21 4.36
CA GLN A 75 21.46 -3.21 3.93
C GLN A 75 21.04 -3.95 2.67
N LEU A 76 19.77 -3.85 2.27
CA LEU A 76 19.28 -4.31 0.95
C LEU A 76 20.14 -3.72 -0.20
N SER A 77 20.54 -2.45 -0.09
CA SER A 77 21.42 -1.81 -1.10
C SER A 77 22.88 -2.27 -1.03
N ARG A 78 23.25 -3.03 0.01
CA ARG A 78 24.57 -3.59 0.26
C ARG A 78 24.62 -5.12 0.10
N GLY A 79 23.56 -5.72 -0.43
CA GLY A 79 23.49 -7.14 -0.75
C GLY A 79 22.79 -8.04 0.27
N GLU A 80 22.12 -7.47 1.29
CA GLU A 80 21.18 -8.26 2.11
C GLU A 80 20.04 -8.78 1.23
N SER A 81 19.65 -10.05 1.42
CA SER A 81 18.54 -10.63 0.67
C SER A 81 17.19 -10.02 1.10
N ILE A 82 16.22 -9.99 0.18
CA ILE A 82 14.83 -9.58 0.50
C ILE A 82 14.27 -10.49 1.59
N SER A 83 14.50 -11.80 1.46
CA SER A 83 14.15 -12.81 2.46
C SER A 83 14.65 -12.48 3.89
N ASP A 84 15.91 -12.12 4.05
CA ASP A 84 16.49 -11.82 5.38
C ASP A 84 15.98 -10.49 5.92
N THR A 85 15.83 -9.49 5.05
CA THR A 85 15.18 -8.21 5.38
C THR A 85 13.76 -8.45 5.90
N ALA A 86 12.98 -9.29 5.21
CA ALA A 86 11.60 -9.63 5.57
C ALA A 86 11.52 -10.28 6.95
N ARG A 87 12.37 -11.29 7.22
CA ARG A 87 12.41 -11.98 8.52
C ARG A 87 12.77 -11.03 9.64
N THR A 88 13.76 -10.18 9.43
CA THR A 88 14.26 -9.23 10.42
C THR A 88 13.21 -8.18 10.76
N LEU A 89 12.66 -7.49 9.75
CA LEU A 89 11.64 -6.47 9.96
C LEU A 89 10.38 -7.03 10.62
N SER A 90 9.97 -8.25 10.24
CA SER A 90 8.79 -8.90 10.82
C SER A 90 8.88 -9.14 12.34
N ARG A 91 10.08 -9.08 12.94
CA ARG A 91 10.26 -9.16 14.40
C ARG A 91 10.15 -7.81 15.11
N TYR A 92 10.20 -6.71 14.38
CA TYR A 92 10.27 -5.35 14.94
C TYR A 92 9.06 -4.48 14.63
N VAL A 93 8.35 -4.76 13.54
CA VAL A 93 7.21 -3.94 13.09
C VAL A 93 5.95 -4.78 12.93
N ASP A 94 4.81 -4.14 12.79
CA ASP A 94 3.50 -4.78 12.67
C ASP A 94 3.01 -4.87 11.22
N ALA A 95 3.60 -4.09 10.31
CA ALA A 95 3.33 -4.12 8.88
C ALA A 95 4.52 -3.54 8.10
N ILE A 96 4.62 -3.90 6.82
CA ILE A 96 5.63 -3.39 5.90
C ILE A 96 4.93 -2.81 4.67
N MET A 97 5.26 -1.59 4.28
CA MET A 97 4.96 -1.06 2.96
C MET A 97 6.26 -0.95 2.17
N ILE A 98 6.26 -1.42 0.93
CA ILE A 98 7.43 -1.35 0.05
C ILE A 98 7.08 -0.65 -1.26
N ARG A 99 7.94 0.28 -1.66
CA ARG A 99 7.97 0.89 -2.99
C ARG A 99 9.29 0.55 -3.66
N THR A 100 9.24 -0.30 -4.68
CA THR A 100 10.42 -0.86 -5.36
C THR A 100 10.24 -0.88 -6.88
N TYR A 101 11.18 -1.50 -7.58
CA TYR A 101 11.20 -1.63 -9.03
C TYR A 101 10.48 -2.91 -9.48
N ALA A 102 11.10 -4.07 -9.25
CA ALA A 102 10.57 -5.36 -9.67
C ALA A 102 9.37 -5.78 -8.82
N HIS A 103 8.31 -6.30 -9.45
CA HIS A 103 7.14 -6.79 -8.72
C HIS A 103 7.45 -8.04 -7.89
N SER A 104 8.33 -8.91 -8.42
CA SER A 104 8.82 -10.10 -7.74
C SER A 104 9.47 -9.82 -6.39
N ASP A 105 10.11 -8.65 -6.23
CA ASP A 105 10.70 -8.26 -4.94
C ASP A 105 9.63 -8.12 -3.86
N VAL A 106 8.46 -7.61 -4.23
CA VAL A 106 7.32 -7.44 -3.32
C VAL A 106 6.67 -8.79 -3.03
N GLU A 107 6.55 -9.65 -4.05
CA GLU A 107 6.03 -11.02 -3.89
C GLU A 107 6.92 -11.84 -2.94
N GLU A 108 8.24 -11.84 -3.13
CA GLU A 108 9.20 -12.52 -2.25
C GLU A 108 9.12 -11.96 -0.82
N LEU A 109 9.07 -10.63 -0.67
CA LEU A 109 8.92 -9.99 0.64
C LEU A 109 7.63 -10.45 1.34
N ALA A 110 6.51 -10.50 0.60
CA ALA A 110 5.19 -10.88 1.10
C ALA A 110 5.07 -12.37 1.44
N GLU A 111 5.79 -13.24 0.72
CA GLU A 111 5.90 -14.68 0.98
C GLU A 111 6.66 -14.95 2.29
N VAL A 112 7.76 -14.24 2.51
CA VAL A 112 8.66 -14.50 3.66
C VAL A 112 8.23 -13.76 4.93
N ALA A 113 7.68 -12.55 4.81
CA ALA A 113 7.30 -11.73 5.95
C ALA A 113 6.20 -12.40 6.78
N SER A 114 6.33 -12.40 8.12
CA SER A 114 5.26 -12.88 9.00
C SER A 114 4.16 -11.83 9.20
N VAL A 115 4.44 -10.56 8.94
CA VAL A 115 3.50 -9.44 9.03
C VAL A 115 2.90 -9.04 7.68
N PRO A 116 1.77 -8.30 7.62
CA PRO A 116 1.21 -7.76 6.38
C PRO A 116 2.20 -6.95 5.56
N VAL A 117 2.21 -7.20 4.24
CA VAL A 117 2.97 -6.43 3.25
C VAL A 117 2.02 -5.64 2.35
N ILE A 118 2.32 -4.36 2.11
CA ILE A 118 1.56 -3.45 1.26
C ILE A 118 2.45 -3.01 0.09
N ASN A 119 1.98 -3.23 -1.14
CA ASN A 119 2.61 -2.69 -2.34
C ASN A 119 2.32 -1.19 -2.47
N GLY A 120 3.32 -0.37 -2.14
CA GLY A 120 3.23 1.09 -2.26
C GLY A 120 3.46 1.61 -3.68
N LEU A 121 4.10 0.82 -4.55
CA LEU A 121 4.26 0.96 -6.00
C LEU A 121 5.38 0.00 -6.48
N THR A 122 5.16 -0.66 -7.62
CA THR A 122 6.21 -1.30 -8.44
C THR A 122 6.19 -0.73 -9.86
N ASP A 123 7.13 -1.12 -10.72
CA ASP A 123 7.08 -0.77 -12.14
C ASP A 123 5.88 -1.44 -12.86
N LEU A 124 5.32 -2.51 -12.27
CA LEU A 124 4.17 -3.23 -12.81
C LEU A 124 2.82 -2.72 -12.28
N LEU A 125 2.68 -2.46 -10.98
CA LEU A 125 1.38 -2.20 -10.34
C LEU A 125 1.43 -1.05 -9.33
N HIS A 126 0.32 -0.32 -9.23
CA HIS A 126 0.11 0.70 -8.21
C HIS A 126 -1.28 0.57 -7.53
N PRO A 127 -1.53 -0.50 -6.75
CA PRO A 127 -2.87 -0.84 -6.28
C PRO A 127 -3.49 0.22 -5.35
N CYS A 128 -2.67 0.87 -4.50
CA CYS A 128 -3.16 1.95 -3.64
C CYS A 128 -3.65 3.18 -4.42
N GLN A 129 -3.06 3.48 -5.58
CA GLN A 129 -3.49 4.59 -6.43
C GLN A 129 -4.83 4.26 -7.08
N ALA A 130 -4.96 3.05 -7.66
CA ALA A 130 -6.21 2.60 -8.26
C ALA A 130 -7.39 2.62 -7.27
N LEU A 131 -7.21 2.17 -6.02
CA LEU A 131 -8.26 2.28 -4.99
C LEU A 131 -8.65 3.74 -4.68
N ALA A 132 -7.66 4.64 -4.58
CA ALA A 132 -7.93 6.05 -4.34
C ALA A 132 -8.68 6.71 -5.51
N ASP A 133 -8.38 6.27 -6.74
CA ASP A 133 -9.06 6.75 -7.94
C ASP A 133 -10.51 6.24 -8.00
N VAL A 134 -10.76 4.97 -7.68
CA VAL A 134 -12.13 4.42 -7.59
C VAL A 134 -12.94 5.14 -6.51
N MET A 135 -12.37 5.36 -5.32
CA MET A 135 -13.01 6.16 -4.27
C MET A 135 -13.39 7.56 -4.79
N SER A 136 -12.46 8.21 -5.51
CA SER A 136 -12.69 9.54 -6.08
C SER A 136 -13.80 9.54 -7.13
N PHE A 137 -13.89 8.51 -7.97
CA PHE A 137 -14.98 8.35 -8.93
C PHE A 137 -16.32 8.17 -8.22
N MET A 138 -16.40 7.30 -7.21
CA MET A 138 -17.62 7.09 -6.43
C MET A 138 -18.10 8.40 -5.78
N GLU A 139 -17.20 9.17 -5.18
CA GLU A 139 -17.55 10.47 -4.58
C GLU A 139 -18.07 11.51 -5.59
N LYS A 140 -17.65 11.44 -6.85
CA LYS A 140 -17.99 12.45 -7.87
C LYS A 140 -19.11 12.03 -8.82
N LYS A 141 -19.30 10.73 -9.02
CA LYS A 141 -20.20 10.15 -10.03
C LYS A 141 -21.24 9.20 -9.43
N GLY A 142 -21.14 8.89 -8.14
CA GLY A 142 -22.02 7.95 -7.43
C GLY A 142 -21.50 6.52 -7.45
N ASP A 143 -22.15 5.65 -6.67
CA ASP A 143 -21.68 4.29 -6.40
C ASP A 143 -21.90 3.32 -7.58
N ASN A 144 -22.77 3.66 -8.53
CA ASN A 144 -22.96 2.87 -9.76
C ASN A 144 -21.92 3.25 -10.83
N PHE A 145 -20.66 2.88 -10.59
CA PHE A 145 -19.58 3.11 -11.55
C PHE A 145 -19.48 2.05 -12.65
N SER A 146 -20.29 0.98 -12.62
CA SER A 146 -20.33 -0.03 -13.69
C SER A 146 -20.77 0.50 -15.05
N GLU A 147 -21.49 1.62 -15.05
CA GLU A 147 -21.96 2.28 -16.28
C GLU A 147 -21.03 3.42 -16.73
N LEU A 148 -19.98 3.70 -15.96
CA LEU A 148 -19.03 4.74 -16.30
C LEU A 148 -18.02 4.23 -17.32
N LYS A 149 -17.91 4.95 -18.43
CA LYS A 149 -16.83 4.75 -19.39
C LYS A 149 -15.59 5.50 -18.91
N MET A 150 -14.56 4.77 -18.50
CA MET A 150 -13.24 5.32 -18.22
C MET A 150 -12.36 5.26 -19.46
N THR A 151 -11.62 6.34 -19.72
CA THR A 151 -10.65 6.41 -20.82
C THR A 151 -9.31 6.83 -20.23
N TYR A 152 -8.33 5.94 -20.27
CA TYR A 152 -6.94 6.25 -19.96
C TYR A 152 -6.22 6.62 -21.28
N VAL A 153 -5.58 7.79 -21.33
CA VAL A 153 -4.83 8.24 -22.52
C VAL A 153 -3.39 8.55 -22.09
N GLY A 154 -2.44 7.81 -22.65
CA GLY A 154 -1.02 7.94 -22.34
C GLY A 154 -0.32 6.59 -22.35
N ASP A 155 0.81 6.52 -21.65
CA ASP A 155 1.63 5.30 -21.59
C ASP A 155 0.98 4.22 -20.72
N GLY A 156 1.03 2.97 -21.20
CA GLY A 156 0.65 1.78 -20.45
C GLY A 156 1.66 1.47 -19.34
N ASN A 157 1.51 2.16 -18.21
CA ASN A 157 2.38 2.05 -17.04
C ASN A 157 1.65 1.36 -15.87
N ASN A 158 2.29 1.33 -14.71
CA ASN A 158 1.76 0.76 -13.47
C ASN A 158 0.43 1.35 -12.96
N VAL A 159 -0.01 2.51 -13.44
CA VAL A 159 -1.32 3.10 -13.14
C VAL A 159 -2.38 2.65 -14.16
N CYS A 160 -1.96 2.33 -15.38
CA CYS A 160 -2.84 1.84 -16.44
C CYS A 160 -3.20 0.35 -16.28
N ASN A 161 -2.28 -0.45 -15.72
CA ASN A 161 -2.47 -1.87 -15.43
C ASN A 161 -3.47 -2.07 -14.29
#